data_AF-A0A1Q3H9J8-F1
#
_entry.id   AF-A0A1Q3H9J8-F1
#
_cell.length_a   1.000
_cell.length_b   1.000
_cell.length_c   1.000
_cell.angle_alpha   90.00
_cell.angle_beta   90.00
_cell.angle_gamma   90.00
#
_symmetry.space_group_name_H-M   'P 1'
#
loop_
_entity.id
_entity.type
_entity.pdbx_description
1 polymer ?
#
loop_
_entity_poly.entity_id
_entity_poly.type
_entity_poly.pdbx_seq_one_letter_code
_entity_poly.pdbx_strand_id
1 'polypeptide(L)'
;MSAPTSPALESLRRQLEGRWERIEQARERYTRLTQQLSSFRWRSVLRTQPELLKETREHEAELTEVLAYVEHRARQEQWPREHAGLHVLQALRTQRVKLEALAHKRLAQATLQNGASLAEALSGLEALTLALPPRPPDAEDPVLFEDWMLSWTSPGRVWLTPKRLLWRPWLGEPVQLPLAALQPEAITLLPGWMGLHVKRMGLTLFSLSYAETLTSLLRLCLRTVNMPHGQPQANGVATSPAYCHRVNYLHPERWGLGVFGPHGAALLPARHRTFLDSCLKLVGFPARKLQPAELRQLESLVEHLRQLPPSELEHALRELTRARDGRFWPLTGLHRGQSTGQELIFQSGKQYLVVPQPPATLHDVLQQPRPAGDGHSPERHPLVHPYPPGNSWFQENKFRVGIAGGAALFYASALFGPFPDDPLSYVSGNPVLYAGHALLAWSSMSYTKNRGLTVLPGLLFSLVFYPLLTCFPLILVFMWGSLKPKQQ
;
A
#
# COMPACT_ATOMS: atom_id res chain seq x y z
N MET A 1 -6.21 -34.01 -29.41
CA MET A 1 -5.59 -34.60 -30.62
C MET A 1 -4.10 -34.63 -30.41
N SER A 2 -3.53 -35.81 -30.21
CA SER A 2 -2.09 -36.01 -30.01
C SER A 2 -1.35 -35.63 -31.30
N ALA A 3 -0.35 -34.76 -31.23
CA ALA A 3 0.52 -34.50 -32.38
C ALA A 3 1.22 -35.81 -32.77
N PRO A 4 1.37 -36.14 -34.07
CA PRO A 4 2.03 -37.37 -34.49
C PRO A 4 3.45 -37.41 -33.91
N THR A 5 3.72 -38.42 -33.09
CA THR A 5 5.03 -38.66 -32.51
C THR A 5 5.97 -39.08 -33.63
N SER A 6 7.05 -38.32 -33.84
CA SER A 6 8.07 -38.67 -34.84
C SER A 6 8.61 -40.08 -34.57
N PRO A 7 8.80 -40.95 -35.58
CA PRO A 7 9.36 -42.29 -35.39
C PRO A 7 10.72 -42.29 -34.67
N ALA A 8 11.46 -41.18 -34.76
CA ALA A 8 12.71 -40.98 -34.01
C ALA A 8 12.49 -40.93 -32.48
N LEU A 9 11.39 -40.32 -32.01
CA LEU A 9 11.04 -40.26 -30.58
C LEU A 9 10.62 -41.64 -30.06
N GLU A 10 9.93 -42.42 -30.87
CA GLU A 10 9.52 -43.79 -30.50
C GLU A 10 10.74 -44.71 -30.33
N SER A 11 11.74 -44.56 -31.20
CA SER A 11 13.01 -45.28 -31.07
C SER A 11 13.77 -44.88 -29.80
N LEU A 12 13.83 -43.58 -29.49
CA LEU A 12 14.42 -43.06 -28.25
C LEU A 12 13.74 -43.59 -27.00
N ARG A 13 12.41 -43.65 -27.02
CA ARG A 13 11.62 -44.19 -25.92
C ARG A 13 11.98 -45.65 -25.63
N ARG A 14 12.12 -46.47 -26.66
CA ARG A 14 12.58 -47.87 -26.50
C ARG A 14 14.01 -47.95 -26.01
N GLN A 15 14.90 -47.10 -26.50
CA GLN A 15 16.32 -47.12 -26.15
C GLN A 15 16.59 -46.70 -24.70
N LEU A 16 15.86 -45.71 -24.21
CA LEU A 16 16.07 -45.16 -22.86
C LEU A 16 15.28 -45.90 -21.79
N GLU A 17 14.36 -46.79 -22.20
CA GLU A 17 13.46 -47.56 -21.34
C GLU A 17 12.75 -46.63 -20.35
N GLY A 18 12.37 -47.12 -19.16
CA GLY A 18 11.64 -46.37 -18.12
C GLY A 18 12.21 -44.99 -17.73
N ARG A 19 13.42 -44.62 -18.20
CA ARG A 19 14.02 -43.28 -18.02
C ARG A 19 13.38 -42.24 -18.93
N TRP A 20 12.86 -42.63 -20.10
CA TRP A 20 12.17 -41.69 -20.99
C TRP A 20 10.90 -41.17 -20.33
N GLU A 21 10.11 -42.05 -19.71
CA GLU A 21 8.92 -41.67 -18.95
C GLU A 21 9.25 -40.66 -17.84
N ARG A 22 10.40 -40.82 -17.16
CA ARG A 22 10.86 -39.86 -16.14
C ARG A 22 11.19 -38.49 -16.73
N ILE A 23 11.81 -38.45 -17.91
CA ILE A 23 12.11 -37.20 -18.63
C ILE A 23 10.80 -36.49 -19.05
N GLU A 24 9.83 -37.24 -19.59
CA GLU A 24 8.53 -36.68 -19.99
C GLU A 24 7.75 -36.14 -18.79
N GLN A 25 7.70 -36.90 -17.70
CA GLN A 25 7.05 -36.46 -16.46
C GLN A 25 7.72 -35.21 -15.87
N ALA A 26 9.06 -35.16 -15.85
CA ALA A 26 9.79 -33.97 -15.40
C ALA A 26 9.47 -32.75 -16.28
N ARG A 27 9.43 -32.92 -17.60
CA ARG A 27 9.08 -31.85 -18.55
C ARG A 27 7.67 -31.31 -18.29
N GLU A 28 6.70 -32.18 -18.06
CA GLU A 28 5.32 -31.78 -17.76
C GLU A 28 5.25 -31.00 -16.44
N ARG A 29 5.87 -31.54 -15.38
CA ARG A 29 5.92 -30.88 -14.06
C ARG A 29 6.59 -29.51 -14.13
N TYR A 30 7.76 -29.40 -14.77
CA TYR A 30 8.44 -28.13 -14.96
C TYR A 30 7.62 -27.13 -15.75
N THR A 31 6.91 -27.57 -16.80
CA THR A 31 6.05 -26.70 -17.60
C THR A 31 4.89 -26.18 -16.76
N ARG A 32 4.20 -27.05 -16.03
CA ARG A 32 3.09 -26.68 -15.13
C ARG A 32 3.57 -25.73 -14.03
N LEU A 33 4.69 -26.04 -13.38
CA LEU A 33 5.23 -25.20 -12.31
C LEU A 33 5.72 -23.85 -12.83
N THR A 34 6.34 -23.81 -14.01
CA THR A 34 6.71 -22.56 -14.70
C THR A 34 5.48 -21.70 -14.99
N GLN A 35 4.40 -22.28 -15.50
CA GLN A 35 3.13 -21.57 -15.73
C GLN A 35 2.56 -21.00 -14.43
N GLN A 36 2.50 -21.81 -13.37
CA GLN A 36 1.99 -21.36 -12.07
C GLN A 36 2.85 -20.25 -11.46
N LEU A 37 4.18 -20.40 -11.45
CA LEU A 37 5.13 -19.39 -10.96
C LEU A 37 5.14 -18.11 -11.80
N SER A 38 4.79 -18.19 -13.08
CA SER A 38 4.66 -17.01 -13.95
C SER A 38 3.40 -16.19 -13.66
N SER A 39 2.36 -16.82 -13.08
CA SER A 39 1.09 -16.14 -12.77
C SER A 39 1.25 -15.10 -11.66
N PHE A 40 0.37 -14.08 -11.68
CA PHE A 40 0.34 -13.07 -10.62
C PHE A 40 -0.17 -13.63 -9.26
N ARG A 41 -0.95 -14.73 -9.30
CA ARG A 41 -1.48 -15.42 -8.10
C ARG A 41 -0.69 -16.68 -7.74
N TRP A 42 0.58 -16.78 -8.17
CA TRP A 42 1.37 -18.02 -8.05
C TRP A 42 1.33 -18.62 -6.64
N ARG A 43 1.43 -17.80 -5.58
CA ARG A 43 1.45 -18.28 -4.20
C ARG A 43 0.11 -18.87 -3.76
N SER A 44 -1.00 -18.27 -4.19
CA SER A 44 -2.35 -18.81 -3.95
C SER A 44 -2.58 -20.11 -4.73
N VAL A 45 -2.11 -20.18 -5.98
CA VAL A 45 -2.20 -21.39 -6.81
C VAL A 45 -1.34 -22.52 -6.26
N LEU A 46 -0.13 -22.23 -5.77
CA LEU A 46 0.73 -23.26 -5.17
C LEU A 46 0.23 -23.71 -3.80
N ARG A 47 -0.44 -22.84 -3.03
CA ARG A 47 -1.10 -23.23 -1.77
C ARG A 47 -2.22 -24.24 -1.96
N THR A 48 -2.91 -24.22 -3.10
CA THR A 48 -3.92 -25.25 -3.40
C THR A 48 -3.30 -26.55 -3.92
N GLN A 49 -2.02 -26.54 -4.31
CA GLN A 49 -1.30 -27.68 -4.85
C GLN A 49 0.14 -27.76 -4.30
N PRO A 50 0.34 -27.85 -2.97
CA PRO A 50 1.68 -27.85 -2.38
C PRO A 50 2.49 -29.08 -2.80
N GLU A 51 1.81 -30.20 -3.06
CA GLU A 51 2.43 -31.45 -3.53
C GLU A 51 3.19 -31.28 -4.85
N LEU A 52 2.81 -30.33 -5.71
CA LEU A 52 3.54 -30.10 -6.96
C LEU A 52 4.99 -29.65 -6.71
N LEU A 53 5.21 -28.79 -5.69
CA LEU A 53 6.55 -28.34 -5.32
C LEU A 53 7.37 -29.49 -4.73
N LYS A 54 6.74 -30.26 -3.83
CA LYS A 54 7.36 -31.40 -3.16
C LYS A 54 7.76 -32.50 -4.16
N GLU A 55 6.82 -32.93 -5.01
CA GLU A 55 7.09 -33.92 -6.06
C GLU A 55 8.19 -33.43 -6.99
N THR A 56 8.13 -32.18 -7.46
CA THR A 56 9.17 -31.64 -8.37
C THR A 56 10.54 -31.61 -7.69
N ARG A 57 10.60 -31.28 -6.40
CA ARG A 57 11.83 -31.28 -5.59
C ARG A 57 12.40 -32.70 -5.42
N GLU A 58 11.55 -33.69 -5.12
CA GLU A 58 11.98 -35.07 -4.91
C GLU A 58 12.50 -35.72 -6.21
N HIS A 59 11.87 -35.42 -7.35
CA HIS A 59 12.30 -35.95 -8.65
C HIS A 59 13.55 -35.26 -9.22
N GLU A 60 14.00 -34.14 -8.64
CA GLU A 60 15.14 -33.36 -9.14
C GLU A 60 16.46 -34.14 -9.09
N ALA A 61 16.66 -34.90 -8.01
CA ALA A 61 17.85 -35.73 -7.83
C ALA A 61 17.88 -36.87 -8.87
N GLU A 62 16.77 -37.60 -8.99
CA GLU A 62 16.64 -38.67 -9.98
C GLU A 62 16.79 -38.16 -11.42
N LEU A 63 16.23 -36.98 -11.73
CA LEU A 63 16.36 -36.40 -13.05
C LEU A 63 17.81 -36.05 -13.38
N THR A 64 18.57 -35.54 -12.39
CA THR A 64 19.98 -35.23 -12.57
C THR A 64 20.78 -36.49 -12.94
N GLU A 65 20.50 -37.61 -12.29
CA GLU A 65 21.11 -38.91 -12.62
C GLU A 65 20.71 -39.40 -14.02
N VAL A 66 19.42 -39.29 -14.37
CA VAL A 66 18.91 -39.68 -15.70
C VAL A 66 19.57 -38.84 -16.79
N LEU A 67 19.68 -37.52 -16.61
CA LEU A 67 20.34 -36.64 -17.58
C LEU A 67 21.81 -36.99 -17.76
N ALA A 68 22.53 -37.22 -16.65
CA ALA A 68 23.93 -37.64 -16.70
C ALA A 68 24.12 -38.98 -17.44
N TYR A 69 23.20 -39.93 -17.22
CA TYR A 69 23.20 -41.21 -17.94
C TYR A 69 22.97 -41.04 -19.45
N VAL A 70 21.94 -40.28 -19.86
CA VAL A 70 21.65 -40.07 -21.29
C VAL A 70 22.81 -39.35 -21.98
N GLU A 71 23.46 -38.39 -21.32
CA GLU A 71 24.64 -37.70 -21.86
C GLU A 71 25.88 -38.60 -21.96
N HIS A 72 26.07 -39.49 -20.99
CA HIS A 72 27.13 -40.48 -21.05
C HIS A 72 26.91 -41.41 -22.25
N ARG A 73 25.68 -41.91 -22.41
CA ARG A 73 25.29 -42.76 -23.53
C ARG A 73 25.43 -42.06 -24.88
N ALA A 74 24.95 -40.82 -25.00
CA ALA A 74 25.06 -40.03 -26.22
C ALA A 74 26.52 -39.85 -26.66
N ARG A 75 27.46 -39.74 -25.70
CA ARG A 75 28.90 -39.71 -25.98
C ARG A 75 29.44 -41.07 -26.43
N GLN A 76 29.04 -42.15 -25.76
CA GLN A 76 29.48 -43.51 -26.11
C GLN A 76 29.00 -43.94 -27.50
N GLU A 77 27.74 -43.66 -27.82
CA GLU A 77 27.11 -44.00 -29.10
C GLU A 77 27.33 -42.95 -30.19
N GLN A 78 28.13 -41.91 -29.90
CA GLN A 78 28.48 -40.83 -30.84
C GLN A 78 27.25 -40.22 -31.52
N TRP A 79 26.20 -39.92 -30.73
CA TRP A 79 24.97 -39.35 -31.27
C TRP A 79 25.27 -38.06 -32.07
N PRO A 80 24.69 -37.89 -33.27
CA PRO A 80 24.89 -36.67 -34.06
C PRO A 80 24.32 -35.47 -33.32
N ARG A 81 24.83 -34.27 -33.60
CA ARG A 81 24.39 -33.02 -32.92
C ARG A 81 22.88 -32.75 -33.07
N GLU A 82 22.30 -33.23 -34.17
CA GLU A 82 20.86 -33.09 -34.50
C GLU A 82 20.02 -34.26 -33.98
N HIS A 83 20.58 -35.14 -33.15
CA HIS A 83 19.85 -36.26 -32.59
C HIS A 83 18.68 -35.77 -31.73
N ALA A 84 17.48 -36.31 -31.96
CA ALA A 84 16.26 -35.90 -31.24
C ALA A 84 16.40 -36.01 -29.71
N GLY A 85 17.20 -36.97 -29.21
CA GLY A 85 17.46 -37.13 -27.79
C GLY A 85 18.24 -35.95 -27.19
N LEU A 86 19.25 -35.45 -27.91
CA LEU A 86 20.02 -34.28 -27.47
C LEU A 86 19.14 -33.02 -27.44
N HIS A 87 18.25 -32.85 -28.41
CA HIS A 87 17.29 -31.74 -28.42
C HIS A 87 16.34 -31.79 -27.21
N VAL A 88 15.84 -32.96 -26.83
CA VAL A 88 14.99 -33.12 -25.64
C VAL A 88 15.75 -32.78 -24.36
N LEU A 89 17.00 -33.26 -24.22
CA LEU A 89 17.86 -32.94 -23.07
C LEU A 89 18.13 -31.43 -22.98
N GLN A 90 18.44 -30.79 -24.10
CA GLN A 90 18.68 -29.34 -24.16
C GLN A 90 17.43 -28.54 -23.82
N ALA A 91 16.26 -28.96 -24.32
CA ALA A 91 14.99 -28.33 -23.99
C ALA A 91 14.68 -28.44 -22.49
N LEU A 92 14.91 -29.61 -21.89
CA LEU A 92 14.68 -29.84 -20.46
C LEU A 92 15.64 -29.01 -19.59
N ARG A 93 16.93 -28.94 -19.95
CA ARG A 93 17.91 -28.07 -19.28
C ARG A 93 17.50 -26.60 -19.35
N THR A 94 17.03 -26.14 -20.51
CA THR A 94 16.54 -24.78 -20.70
C THR A 94 15.32 -24.50 -19.81
N GLN A 95 14.39 -25.45 -19.72
CA GLN A 95 13.24 -25.34 -18.81
C GLN A 95 13.66 -25.32 -17.34
N ARG A 96 14.62 -26.17 -16.94
CA ARG A 96 15.18 -26.21 -15.58
C ARG A 96 15.77 -24.86 -15.18
N VAL A 97 16.65 -24.29 -16.01
CA VAL A 97 17.27 -22.97 -15.77
C VAL A 97 16.21 -21.87 -15.67
N LYS A 98 15.20 -21.90 -16.55
CA LYS A 98 14.09 -20.96 -16.52
C LYS A 98 13.27 -21.08 -15.23
N LEU A 99 12.97 -22.31 -14.81
CA LEU A 99 12.24 -22.58 -13.58
C LEU A 99 13.02 -22.12 -12.34
N GLU A 100 14.32 -22.42 -12.30
CA GLU A 100 15.23 -21.99 -11.23
C GLU A 100 15.30 -20.46 -11.13
N ALA A 101 15.51 -19.77 -12.25
CA ALA A 101 15.52 -18.31 -12.29
C ALA A 101 14.17 -17.71 -11.81
N LEU A 102 13.05 -18.33 -12.18
CA LEU A 102 11.73 -17.92 -11.69
C LEU A 102 11.56 -18.18 -10.20
N ALA A 103 12.01 -19.34 -9.70
CA ALA A 103 11.93 -19.70 -8.30
C ALA A 103 12.75 -18.72 -7.43
N HIS A 104 14.01 -18.45 -7.81
CA HIS A 104 14.85 -17.44 -7.17
C HIS A 104 14.22 -16.04 -7.23
N LYS A 105 13.65 -15.65 -8.37
CA LYS A 105 12.94 -14.38 -8.49
C LYS A 105 11.77 -14.29 -7.49
N ARG A 106 11.01 -15.37 -7.30
CA ARG A 106 9.89 -15.40 -6.34
C ARG A 106 10.34 -15.42 -4.89
N LEU A 107 11.42 -16.10 -4.55
CA LEU A 107 12.02 -16.08 -3.21
C LEU A 107 12.59 -14.71 -2.85
N ALA A 108 13.31 -14.09 -3.78
CA ALA A 108 13.82 -12.72 -3.61
C ALA A 108 12.67 -11.72 -3.40
N GLN A 109 11.56 -11.86 -4.13
CA GLN A 109 10.34 -11.07 -3.93
C GLN A 109 9.67 -11.31 -2.57
N ALA A 110 10.00 -12.39 -1.87
CA ALA A 110 9.51 -12.69 -0.54
C ALA A 110 10.55 -12.43 0.56
N THR A 111 11.68 -11.80 0.25
CA THR A 111 12.80 -11.52 1.16
C THR A 111 13.41 -12.76 1.82
N LEU A 112 13.21 -13.95 1.24
CA LEU A 112 13.89 -15.17 1.68
C LEU A 112 15.25 -15.29 1.00
N GLN A 113 16.18 -15.97 1.66
CA GLN A 113 17.49 -16.27 1.06
C GLN A 113 17.28 -17.15 -0.17
N ASN A 114 17.99 -16.85 -1.25
CA ASN A 114 18.01 -17.70 -2.43
C ASN A 114 18.87 -18.92 -2.12
N GLY A 115 18.35 -20.11 -2.38
CA GLY A 115 19.17 -21.32 -2.40
C GLY A 115 20.23 -21.24 -3.50
N ALA A 116 21.29 -22.04 -3.36
CA ALA A 116 22.32 -22.20 -4.38
C ALA A 116 21.86 -23.10 -5.54
N SER A 117 20.77 -23.86 -5.37
CA SER A 117 20.25 -24.81 -6.35
C SER A 117 18.73 -24.74 -6.51
N LEU A 118 18.22 -25.25 -7.63
CA LEU A 118 16.78 -25.41 -7.86
C LEU A 118 16.08 -26.18 -6.72
N ALA A 119 16.66 -27.26 -6.19
CA ALA A 119 16.06 -28.04 -5.11
C ALA A 119 15.86 -27.21 -3.83
N GLU A 120 16.86 -26.41 -3.46
CA GLU A 120 16.78 -25.48 -2.32
C GLU A 120 15.77 -24.36 -2.59
N ALA A 121 15.72 -23.85 -3.83
CA ALA A 121 14.74 -22.84 -4.22
C ALA A 121 13.30 -23.37 -4.13
N LEU A 122 13.05 -24.60 -4.58
CA LEU A 122 11.76 -25.26 -4.47
C LEU A 122 11.39 -25.52 -3.00
N SER A 123 12.35 -25.92 -2.16
CA SER A 123 12.13 -26.08 -0.72
C SER A 123 11.76 -24.76 -0.04
N GLY A 124 12.44 -23.66 -0.40
CA GLY A 124 12.08 -22.33 0.08
C GLY A 124 10.67 -21.90 -0.34
N LEU A 125 10.26 -22.20 -1.58
CA LEU A 125 8.91 -21.93 -2.05
C LEU A 125 7.87 -22.79 -1.33
N GLU A 126 8.18 -24.06 -1.09
CA GLU A 126 7.33 -25.00 -0.34
C GLU A 126 7.07 -24.45 1.06
N ALA A 127 8.12 -24.12 1.81
CA ALA A 127 8.02 -23.51 3.15
C ALA A 127 7.20 -22.21 3.12
N LEU A 128 7.40 -21.37 2.10
CA LEU A 128 6.68 -20.11 1.93
C LEU A 128 5.18 -20.29 1.60
N THR A 129 4.83 -21.36 0.87
CA THR A 129 3.43 -21.68 0.55
C THR A 129 2.71 -22.25 1.76
N LEU A 130 3.37 -23.12 2.53
CA LEU A 130 2.86 -23.70 3.77
C LEU A 130 2.76 -22.66 4.90
N ALA A 131 3.59 -21.61 4.89
CA ALA A 131 3.48 -20.51 5.83
C ALA A 131 2.09 -19.84 5.74
N LEU A 132 1.43 -19.74 6.89
CA LEU A 132 0.13 -19.09 7.01
C LEU A 132 0.19 -17.65 6.45
N PRO A 133 -0.86 -17.19 5.75
CA PRO A 133 -0.93 -15.81 5.31
C PRO A 133 -0.88 -14.88 6.53
N PRO A 134 -0.24 -13.70 6.40
CA PRO A 134 -0.18 -12.78 7.52
C PRO A 134 -1.61 -12.34 7.89
N ARG A 135 -1.94 -12.51 9.17
CA ARG A 135 -3.25 -12.15 9.69
C ARG A 135 -3.35 -10.62 9.80
N PRO A 136 -4.55 -10.05 9.60
CA PRO A 136 -4.80 -8.67 10.00
C PRO A 136 -4.42 -8.44 11.47
N PRO A 137 -4.06 -7.21 11.85
CA PRO A 137 -3.84 -6.88 13.25
C PRO A 137 -5.07 -7.21 14.08
N ASP A 138 -4.86 -7.83 15.24
CA ASP A 138 -5.88 -8.12 16.23
C ASP A 138 -5.84 -7.07 17.35
N ALA A 139 -6.49 -7.35 18.48
CA ALA A 139 -6.50 -6.43 19.63
C ALA A 139 -5.12 -6.28 20.29
N GLU A 140 -4.20 -7.21 20.07
CA GLU A 140 -2.86 -7.22 20.67
C GLU A 140 -1.82 -6.49 19.81
N ASP A 141 -2.10 -6.27 18.52
CA ASP A 141 -1.24 -5.56 17.57
C ASP A 141 -1.84 -4.18 17.26
N PRO A 142 -1.53 -3.14 18.05
CA PRO A 142 -2.20 -1.85 17.92
C PRO A 142 -1.96 -1.25 16.55
N VAL A 143 -3.07 -0.87 15.90
CA VAL A 143 -3.04 -0.26 14.58
C VAL A 143 -2.74 1.22 14.71
N LEU A 144 -1.55 1.63 14.29
CA LEU A 144 -1.09 3.02 14.26
C LEU A 144 -1.67 3.79 13.07
N PHE A 145 -1.91 3.06 11.98
CA PHE A 145 -2.48 3.60 10.75
C PHE A 145 -3.28 2.51 10.03
N GLU A 146 -4.46 2.87 9.56
CA GLU A 146 -5.27 2.05 8.66
C GLU A 146 -5.77 2.96 7.53
N ASP A 147 -5.60 2.52 6.28
CA ASP A 147 -6.18 3.21 5.14
C ASP A 147 -6.65 2.23 4.07
N TRP A 148 -7.65 2.67 3.33
CA TRP A 148 -8.16 2.00 2.15
C TRP A 148 -7.47 2.58 0.93
N MET A 149 -6.75 1.72 0.22
CA MET A 149 -6.13 2.07 -1.04
C MET A 149 -7.13 1.77 -2.15
N LEU A 150 -7.69 2.81 -2.75
CA LEU A 150 -8.59 2.72 -3.91
C LEU A 150 -7.83 2.87 -5.24
N SER A 151 -6.54 2.51 -5.27
CA SER A 151 -5.76 2.62 -6.49
C SER A 151 -6.26 1.64 -7.54
N TRP A 152 -6.27 2.07 -8.80
CA TRP A 152 -6.68 1.24 -9.94
C TRP A 152 -5.73 0.06 -10.19
N THR A 153 -4.46 0.18 -9.79
CA THR A 153 -3.45 -0.88 -10.02
C THR A 153 -3.40 -1.91 -8.90
N SER A 154 -3.83 -1.58 -7.68
CA SER A 154 -3.57 -2.39 -6.50
C SER A 154 -4.50 -2.03 -5.33
N PRO A 155 -5.83 -2.13 -5.51
CA PRO A 155 -6.73 -1.78 -4.44
C PRO A 155 -6.55 -2.74 -3.26
N GLY A 156 -6.67 -2.23 -2.04
CA GLY A 156 -6.37 -3.02 -0.86
C GLY A 156 -6.50 -2.22 0.43
N ARG A 157 -6.09 -2.85 1.52
CA ARG A 157 -6.04 -2.23 2.84
C ARG A 157 -4.62 -2.28 3.38
N VAL A 158 -4.18 -1.17 3.94
CA VAL A 158 -2.86 -1.04 4.54
C VAL A 158 -3.02 -0.84 6.04
N TRP A 159 -2.23 -1.56 6.82
CA TRP A 159 -2.08 -1.35 8.26
C TRP A 159 -0.62 -1.11 8.58
N LEU A 160 -0.37 -0.13 9.44
CA LEU A 160 0.90 0.02 10.13
C LEU A 160 0.70 -0.31 11.60
N THR A 161 1.53 -1.18 12.12
CA THR A 161 1.62 -1.47 13.56
C THR A 161 3.06 -1.21 14.03
N PRO A 162 3.33 -1.16 15.34
CA PRO A 162 4.70 -0.95 15.84
C PRO A 162 5.70 -2.00 15.34
N LYS A 163 5.23 -3.19 14.95
CA LYS A 163 6.08 -4.33 14.55
C LYS A 163 6.18 -4.49 13.03
N ARG A 164 5.16 -4.07 12.28
CA ARG A 164 5.06 -4.40 10.85
C ARG A 164 4.21 -3.41 10.05
N LEU A 165 4.53 -3.30 8.76
CA LEU A 165 3.64 -2.79 7.74
C LEU A 165 2.96 -3.98 7.05
N LEU A 166 1.63 -4.02 7.06
CA LEU A 166 0.83 -5.04 6.39
C LEU A 166 0.06 -4.40 5.24
N TRP A 167 0.18 -4.95 4.04
CA TRP A 167 -0.66 -4.61 2.90
C TRP A 167 -1.44 -5.83 2.44
N ARG A 168 -2.76 -5.72 2.44
CA ARG A 168 -3.66 -6.75 1.92
C ARG A 168 -4.32 -6.24 0.64
N PRO A 169 -3.83 -6.63 -0.53
CA PRO A 169 -4.54 -6.34 -1.77
C PRO A 169 -5.90 -7.05 -1.78
N TRP A 170 -6.87 -6.52 -2.52
CA TRP A 170 -8.11 -7.24 -2.84
C TRP A 170 -7.84 -8.47 -3.69
N LEU A 171 -6.88 -8.36 -4.61
CA LEU A 171 -6.41 -9.43 -5.47
C LEU A 171 -4.94 -9.70 -5.20
N GLY A 172 -4.66 -10.87 -4.63
CA GLY A 172 -3.30 -11.30 -4.34
C GLY A 172 -3.14 -11.71 -2.88
N GLU A 173 -1.89 -11.91 -2.50
CA GLU A 173 -1.54 -12.35 -1.15
C GLU A 173 -1.23 -11.15 -0.26
N PRO A 174 -1.61 -11.19 1.03
CA PRO A 174 -1.19 -10.17 1.97
C PRO A 174 0.34 -10.16 2.09
N VAL A 175 0.92 -8.97 2.01
CA VAL A 175 2.35 -8.73 2.16
C VAL A 175 2.58 -8.12 3.53
N GLN A 176 3.34 -8.82 4.37
CA GLN A 176 3.79 -8.31 5.66
C GLN A 176 5.27 -7.94 5.59
N LEU A 177 5.59 -6.79 6.15
CA LEU A 177 6.93 -6.25 6.19
C LEU A 177 7.29 -5.90 7.64
N PRO A 178 8.13 -6.71 8.31
CA PRO A 178 8.61 -6.40 9.65
C PRO A 178 9.39 -5.09 9.63
N LEU A 179 9.07 -4.18 10.55
CA LEU A 179 9.77 -2.89 10.63
C LEU A 179 11.24 -3.05 11.01
N ALA A 180 11.58 -4.08 11.79
CA ALA A 180 12.96 -4.43 12.11
C ALA A 180 13.81 -4.85 10.88
N ALA A 181 13.17 -5.27 9.78
CA ALA A 181 13.87 -5.64 8.54
C ALA A 181 14.08 -4.44 7.59
N LEU A 182 13.51 -3.29 7.93
CA LEU A 182 13.56 -2.08 7.12
C LEU A 182 14.62 -1.10 7.62
N GLN A 183 15.39 -0.58 6.67
CA GLN A 183 16.24 0.56 6.90
C GLN A 183 15.46 1.87 6.66
N PRO A 184 15.75 2.97 7.37
CA PRO A 184 15.10 4.26 7.16
C PRO A 184 15.12 4.73 5.69
N GLU A 185 16.20 4.45 4.97
CA GLU A 185 16.43 4.83 3.56
C GLU A 185 15.64 3.98 2.56
N ALA A 186 15.06 2.85 3.02
CA ALA A 186 14.26 1.98 2.18
C ALA A 186 12.92 2.62 1.79
N ILE A 187 12.50 3.68 2.49
CA ILE A 187 11.20 4.34 2.31
C ILE A 187 11.38 5.62 1.52
N THR A 188 10.84 5.64 0.31
CA THR A 188 10.83 6.83 -0.55
C THR A 188 9.40 7.28 -0.80
N LEU A 189 9.08 8.51 -0.40
CA LEU A 189 7.85 9.16 -0.81
C LEU A 189 7.98 9.52 -2.29
N LEU A 190 7.07 9.01 -3.12
CA LEU A 190 7.03 9.37 -4.53
C LEU A 190 6.26 10.69 -4.70
N PRO A 191 6.59 11.52 -5.71
CA PRO A 191 5.90 12.79 -5.94
C PRO A 191 4.38 12.64 -6.10
N GLY A 192 3.63 13.46 -5.36
CA GLY A 192 2.18 13.65 -5.55
C GLY A 192 1.34 12.41 -5.25
N TRP A 193 0.50 12.02 -6.22
CA TRP A 193 -0.48 10.93 -6.12
C TRP A 193 0.14 9.52 -6.25
N MET A 194 1.44 9.42 -6.55
CA MET A 194 2.11 8.14 -6.79
C MET A 194 2.33 7.31 -5.52
N GLY A 195 2.29 7.93 -4.33
CA GLY A 195 2.26 7.23 -3.06
C GLY A 195 3.63 6.85 -2.48
N LEU A 196 3.74 5.66 -1.89
CA LEU A 196 4.90 5.22 -1.11
C LEU A 196 5.66 4.09 -1.82
N HIS A 197 6.98 4.21 -1.97
CA HIS A 197 7.83 3.13 -2.46
C HIS A 197 8.74 2.57 -1.38
N VAL A 198 8.75 1.24 -1.25
CA VAL A 198 9.62 0.48 -0.35
C VAL A 198 10.63 -0.31 -1.18
N LYS A 199 11.86 0.21 -1.29
CA LYS A 199 12.91 -0.24 -2.24
C LYS A 199 13.22 -1.73 -2.17
N ARG A 200 13.42 -2.28 -0.96
CA ARG A 200 13.87 -3.67 -0.76
C ARG A 200 12.87 -4.72 -1.27
N MET A 201 11.61 -4.33 -1.40
CA MET A 201 10.51 -5.23 -1.73
C MET A 201 9.92 -4.96 -3.11
N GLY A 202 10.34 -3.88 -3.79
CA GLY A 202 9.66 -3.38 -4.97
C GLY A 202 8.19 -3.05 -4.71
N LEU A 203 7.79 -2.86 -3.45
CA LEU A 203 6.42 -2.58 -3.06
C LEU A 203 6.16 -1.09 -3.27
N THR A 204 5.27 -0.77 -4.20
CA THR A 204 4.80 0.60 -4.42
C THR A 204 3.32 0.68 -4.05
N LEU A 205 3.02 1.37 -2.97
CA LEU A 205 1.66 1.65 -2.51
C LEU A 205 1.17 2.94 -3.18
N PHE A 206 0.44 2.80 -4.29
CA PHE A 206 -0.07 3.93 -5.08
C PHE A 206 -1.31 4.55 -4.48
N SER A 207 -1.50 5.86 -4.69
CA SER A 207 -2.76 6.57 -4.38
C SER A 207 -3.22 6.43 -2.92
N LEU A 208 -2.27 6.37 -1.99
CA LEU A 208 -2.58 6.50 -0.57
C LEU A 208 -3.09 7.92 -0.32
N SER A 209 -4.31 8.03 0.21
CA SER A 209 -4.90 9.33 0.58
C SER A 209 -3.98 10.10 1.53
N TYR A 210 -3.21 9.37 2.33
CA TYR A 210 -2.35 9.88 3.39
C TYR A 210 -0.93 9.33 3.30
N ALA A 211 -0.34 9.32 2.09
CA ALA A 211 1.03 8.87 1.88
C ALA A 211 2.05 9.62 2.76
N GLU A 212 1.89 10.93 2.97
CA GLU A 212 2.75 11.72 3.86
C GLU A 212 2.63 11.28 5.32
N THR A 213 1.41 11.00 5.80
CA THR A 213 1.16 10.49 7.14
C THR A 213 1.78 9.11 7.32
N LEU A 214 1.53 8.19 6.39
CA LEU A 214 2.10 6.85 6.45
C LEU A 214 3.63 6.91 6.42
N THR A 215 4.22 7.77 5.58
CA THR A 215 5.68 7.96 5.51
C THR A 215 6.24 8.48 6.83
N SER A 216 5.60 9.51 7.40
CA SER A 216 6.04 10.10 8.67
C SER A 216 5.94 9.07 9.79
N LEU A 217 4.81 8.37 9.89
CA LEU A 217 4.62 7.29 10.87
C LEU A 217 5.63 6.16 10.70
N LEU A 218 5.88 5.73 9.46
CA LEU A 218 6.88 4.69 9.19
C LEU A 218 8.28 5.14 9.62
N ARG A 219 8.70 6.37 9.28
CA ARG A 219 9.99 6.91 9.72
C ARG A 219 10.11 6.94 11.24
N LEU A 220 9.05 7.34 11.94
CA LEU A 220 9.00 7.35 13.40
C LEU A 220 9.07 5.93 13.98
N CYS A 221 8.32 4.98 13.41
CA CYS A 221 8.38 3.59 13.84
C CYS A 221 9.76 2.96 13.56
N LEU A 222 10.42 3.30 12.45
CA LEU A 222 11.77 2.83 12.19
C LEU A 222 12.81 3.43 13.14
N ARG A 223 12.65 4.70 13.55
CA ARG A 223 13.51 5.28 14.59
C ARG A 223 13.36 4.52 15.90
N THR A 224 12.13 4.39 16.39
CA THR A 224 11.83 3.69 17.67
C THR A 224 12.31 2.24 17.68
N VAL A 225 12.15 1.48 16.59
CA VAL A 225 12.62 0.08 16.51
C VAL A 225 14.15 -0.02 16.57
N ASN A 226 14.88 0.99 16.13
CA ASN A 226 16.34 1.02 16.13
C ASN A 226 16.95 1.67 17.38
N MET A 227 16.14 2.11 18.34
CA MET A 227 16.64 2.72 19.57
C MET A 227 17.17 1.66 20.55
N PRO A 228 18.35 1.87 21.17
CA PRO A 228 18.86 0.99 22.21
C PRO A 228 17.91 1.01 23.41
N HIS A 229 17.51 -0.17 23.88
CA HIS A 229 16.66 -0.31 25.07
C HIS A 229 17.33 0.36 26.29
N GLY A 230 16.61 1.25 26.99
CA GLY A 230 17.05 1.84 28.25
C GLY A 230 17.17 3.36 28.30
N GLN A 231 16.79 4.09 27.24
CA GLN A 231 16.73 5.55 27.32
C GLN A 231 15.55 6.06 28.17
N PRO A 232 15.72 7.20 28.87
CA PRO A 232 14.68 7.77 29.71
C PRO A 232 13.45 8.14 28.88
N GLN A 233 12.29 7.62 29.29
CA GLN A 233 11.00 7.90 28.67
C GLN A 233 10.58 9.34 28.96
N ALA A 234 9.93 9.98 27.98
CA ALA A 234 9.41 11.33 28.14
C ALA A 234 8.12 11.31 28.98
N ASN A 235 8.25 11.17 30.30
CA ASN A 235 7.14 11.10 31.25
C ASN A 235 6.32 12.41 31.33
N GLY A 236 6.81 13.51 30.75
CA GLY A 236 6.18 14.84 30.79
C GLY A 236 5.08 15.07 29.74
N VAL A 237 4.56 14.03 29.10
CA VAL A 237 3.51 14.18 28.06
C VAL A 237 2.18 13.64 28.56
N ALA A 238 1.16 14.49 28.62
CA ALA A 238 -0.23 14.11 28.89
C ALA A 238 -1.04 14.00 27.59
N THR A 239 -2.01 13.11 27.56
CA THR A 239 -2.93 12.92 26.43
C THR A 239 -4.37 13.02 26.92
N SER A 240 -5.23 13.71 26.17
CA SER A 240 -6.65 13.83 26.50
C SER A 240 -7.47 14.01 25.22
N PRO A 241 -8.71 13.50 25.15
CA PRO A 241 -9.64 13.91 24.10
C PRO A 241 -9.73 15.43 24.06
N ALA A 242 -9.67 16.00 22.86
CA ALA A 242 -9.71 17.44 22.68
C ALA A 242 -10.35 17.81 21.33
N TYR A 243 -10.83 19.05 21.23
CA TYR A 243 -11.32 19.59 19.98
C TYR A 243 -10.81 21.01 19.72
N CYS A 244 -10.62 21.33 18.44
CA CYS A 244 -10.26 22.67 18.01
C CYS A 244 -11.51 23.43 17.57
N HIS A 245 -11.64 24.66 18.06
CA HIS A 245 -12.67 25.61 17.70
C HIS A 245 -12.04 26.89 17.16
N ARG A 246 -12.71 27.59 16.25
CA ARG A 246 -12.22 28.84 15.66
C ARG A 246 -13.24 29.94 15.95
N VAL A 247 -12.76 31.11 16.39
CA VAL A 247 -13.60 32.30 16.59
C VAL A 247 -14.41 32.49 15.31
N ASN A 248 -15.74 32.48 15.39
CA ASN A 248 -16.75 32.60 14.31
C ASN A 248 -17.39 31.30 13.77
N TYR A 249 -17.09 30.11 14.32
CA TYR A 249 -17.78 28.88 13.89
C TYR A 249 -18.51 28.22 15.05
N LEU A 250 -19.84 28.08 14.99
CA LEU A 250 -20.66 27.49 16.08
C LEU A 250 -20.34 26.01 16.39
N HIS A 251 -19.64 25.30 15.51
CA HIS A 251 -19.35 23.87 15.66
C HIS A 251 -17.85 23.59 15.77
N PRO A 252 -17.46 22.57 16.56
CA PRO A 252 -16.06 22.16 16.66
C PRO A 252 -15.54 21.79 15.27
N GLU A 253 -14.39 22.37 14.90
CA GLU A 253 -13.84 22.21 13.56
C GLU A 253 -13.21 20.81 13.40
N ARG A 254 -12.57 20.32 14.47
CA ARG A 254 -11.80 19.06 14.49
C ARG A 254 -11.83 18.44 15.88
N TRP A 255 -12.19 17.17 15.96
CA TRP A 255 -12.07 16.33 17.17
C TRP A 255 -10.85 15.41 17.05
N GLY A 256 -10.18 15.15 18.17
CA GLY A 256 -8.99 14.30 18.18
C GLY A 256 -8.40 14.08 19.57
N LEU A 257 -7.14 13.68 19.58
CA LEU A 257 -6.33 13.53 20.78
C LEU A 257 -5.46 14.79 20.94
N GLY A 258 -5.66 15.51 22.03
CA GLY A 258 -4.76 16.54 22.51
C GLY A 258 -3.55 15.89 23.19
N VAL A 259 -2.35 16.26 22.75
CA VAL A 259 -1.07 15.84 23.31
C VAL A 259 -0.40 17.06 23.91
N PHE A 260 -0.12 17.04 25.20
CA PHE A 260 0.37 18.17 25.97
C PHE A 260 1.73 17.82 26.54
N GLY A 261 2.76 18.54 26.11
CA GLY A 261 4.12 18.33 26.57
C GLY A 261 4.77 19.63 27.06
N PRO A 262 6.03 19.56 27.52
CA PRO A 262 6.74 20.71 28.08
C PRO A 262 6.94 21.87 27.11
N HIS A 263 6.85 21.60 25.80
CA HIS A 263 7.11 22.60 24.75
C HIS A 263 5.84 23.10 24.03
N GLY A 264 4.68 22.53 24.34
CA GLY A 264 3.42 22.97 23.74
C GLY A 264 2.31 21.91 23.75
N ALA A 265 1.26 22.20 22.98
CA ALA A 265 0.14 21.30 22.77
C ALA A 265 -0.01 20.95 21.29
N ALA A 266 -0.37 19.72 20.99
CA ALA A 266 -0.70 19.25 19.65
C ALA A 266 -2.11 18.66 19.64
N LEU A 267 -2.90 18.93 18.61
CA LEU A 267 -4.14 18.22 18.34
C LEU A 267 -3.92 17.27 17.17
N LEU A 268 -3.97 15.98 17.45
CA LEU A 268 -3.96 14.89 16.48
C LEU A 268 -5.41 14.52 16.13
N PRO A 269 -5.91 14.85 14.93
CA PRO A 269 -7.29 14.52 14.57
C PRO A 269 -7.46 13.00 14.45
N ALA A 270 -8.53 12.47 15.04
CA ALA A 270 -8.84 11.03 15.03
C ALA A 270 -9.04 10.50 13.61
N ARG A 271 -9.77 11.28 12.80
CA ARG A 271 -9.95 11.01 11.38
C ARG A 271 -9.24 12.06 10.56
N HIS A 272 -8.55 11.59 9.54
CA HIS A 272 -8.22 12.47 8.44
C HIS A 272 -9.50 12.86 7.70
N ARG A 273 -9.57 14.10 7.21
CA ARG A 273 -10.68 14.53 6.35
C ARG A 273 -10.65 13.71 5.06
N THR A 274 -11.53 12.73 4.97
CA THR A 274 -11.77 12.05 3.70
C THR A 274 -12.54 12.98 2.75
N PHE A 275 -12.49 12.67 1.46
CA PHE A 275 -13.37 13.33 0.48
C PHE A 275 -14.84 13.19 0.89
N LEU A 276 -15.22 12.02 1.41
CA LEU A 276 -16.57 11.76 1.91
C LEU A 276 -16.93 12.67 3.09
N ASP A 277 -16.01 12.90 4.04
CA ASP A 277 -16.26 13.84 5.15
C ASP A 277 -16.47 15.27 4.64
N SER A 278 -15.77 15.66 3.57
CA SER A 278 -15.96 16.96 2.92
C SER A 278 -17.32 17.05 2.22
N CYS A 279 -17.75 15.99 1.55
CA CYS A 279 -19.08 15.90 0.96
C CYS A 279 -20.19 15.93 2.02
N LEU A 280 -20.07 15.15 3.09
CA LEU A 280 -21.02 15.13 4.20
C LEU A 280 -21.15 16.51 4.84
N LYS A 281 -20.03 17.22 5.01
CA LYS A 281 -20.02 18.60 5.51
C LYS A 281 -20.75 19.57 4.58
N LEU A 282 -20.63 19.41 3.26
CA LEU A 282 -21.38 20.25 2.29
C LEU A 282 -22.89 20.02 2.34
N VAL A 283 -23.32 18.80 2.71
CA VAL A 283 -24.74 18.44 2.86
C VAL A 283 -25.25 18.73 4.28
N GLY A 284 -24.46 19.40 5.12
CA GLY A 284 -24.87 19.80 6.47
C GLY A 284 -24.92 18.66 7.48
N PHE A 285 -24.38 17.47 7.16
CA PHE A 285 -24.26 16.42 8.17
C PHE A 285 -23.22 16.83 9.22
N PRO A 286 -23.57 16.78 10.51
CA PRO A 286 -22.64 17.13 11.57
C PRO A 286 -21.44 16.19 11.54
N ALA A 287 -20.28 16.71 11.94
CA ALA A 287 -19.09 15.89 12.14
C ALA A 287 -19.44 14.72 13.06
N ARG A 288 -19.18 13.49 12.59
CA ARG A 288 -19.49 12.27 13.34
C ARG A 288 -18.80 12.34 14.71
N LYS A 289 -19.53 12.00 15.77
CA LYS A 289 -18.95 11.89 17.11
C LYS A 289 -17.76 10.93 17.08
N LEU A 290 -16.71 11.33 17.81
CA LEU A 290 -15.48 10.57 17.94
C LEU A 290 -15.77 9.16 18.45
N GLN A 291 -15.27 8.14 17.75
CA GLN A 291 -15.41 6.77 18.22
C GLN A 291 -14.29 6.47 19.24
N PRO A 292 -14.59 5.87 20.41
CA PRO A 292 -13.56 5.50 21.39
C PRO A 292 -12.44 4.61 20.84
N ALA A 293 -12.69 3.85 19.78
CA ALA A 293 -11.68 3.04 19.11
C ALA A 293 -10.61 3.88 18.38
N GLU A 294 -11.00 5.02 17.80
CA GLU A 294 -10.08 5.89 17.03
C GLU A 294 -9.17 6.68 17.96
N LEU A 295 -9.70 7.10 19.12
CA LEU A 295 -8.89 7.68 20.18
C LEU A 295 -7.83 6.70 20.69
N ARG A 296 -8.22 5.45 20.95
CA ARG A 296 -7.30 4.40 21.40
C ARG A 296 -6.14 4.16 20.43
N GLN A 297 -6.38 4.24 19.11
CA GLN A 297 -5.32 4.16 18.11
C GLN A 297 -4.32 5.32 18.21
N LEU A 298 -4.82 6.56 18.36
CA LEU A 298 -3.97 7.73 18.56
C LEU A 298 -3.22 7.69 19.89
N GLU A 299 -3.85 7.21 20.96
CA GLU A 299 -3.23 7.06 22.27
C GLU A 299 -2.10 6.04 22.21
N SER A 300 -2.32 4.87 21.59
CA SER A 300 -1.27 3.87 21.37
C SER A 300 -0.12 4.43 20.54
N LEU A 301 -0.42 5.26 19.53
CA LEU A 301 0.61 5.93 18.75
C LEU A 301 1.42 6.93 19.58
N VAL A 302 0.77 7.76 20.41
CA VAL A 302 1.49 8.69 21.29
C VAL A 302 2.31 7.94 22.35
N GLU A 303 1.78 6.85 22.88
CA GLU A 303 2.51 5.97 23.80
C GLU A 303 3.77 5.39 23.14
N HIS A 304 3.66 4.99 21.87
CA HIS A 304 4.83 4.57 21.10
C HIS A 304 5.84 5.70 20.89
N LEU A 305 5.38 6.93 20.68
CA LEU A 305 6.25 8.11 20.56
C LEU A 305 6.91 8.50 21.89
N ARG A 306 6.28 8.26 23.04
CA ARG A 306 6.86 8.55 24.38
C ARG A 306 8.16 7.79 24.65
N GLN A 307 8.43 6.73 23.87
CA GLN A 307 9.70 5.99 23.88
C GLN A 307 10.86 6.77 23.24
N LEU A 308 10.58 7.86 22.51
CA LEU A 308 11.60 8.73 21.94
C LEU A 308 12.17 9.71 22.98
N PRO A 309 13.42 10.16 22.81
CA PRO A 309 13.99 11.25 23.59
C PRO A 309 13.10 12.49 23.53
N PRO A 310 13.03 13.33 24.59
CA PRO A 310 12.15 14.49 24.62
C PRO A 310 12.27 15.44 23.41
N SER A 311 13.50 15.68 22.93
CA SER A 311 13.77 16.51 21.75
C SER A 311 13.25 15.89 20.45
N GLU A 312 13.39 14.57 20.30
CA GLU A 312 12.89 13.83 19.15
C GLU A 312 11.37 13.66 19.18
N LEU A 313 10.80 13.45 20.37
CA LEU A 313 9.37 13.35 20.59
C LEU A 313 8.66 14.62 20.11
N GLU A 314 9.18 15.80 20.44
CA GLU A 314 8.56 17.04 19.97
C GLU A 314 8.62 17.16 18.45
N HIS A 315 9.79 16.87 17.86
CA HIS A 315 9.94 16.89 16.41
C HIS A 315 8.99 15.90 15.73
N ALA A 316 8.90 14.68 16.26
CA ALA A 316 8.00 13.63 15.82
C ALA A 316 6.52 14.06 15.92
N LEU A 317 6.14 14.67 17.04
CA LEU A 317 4.78 15.20 17.24
C LEU A 317 4.47 16.31 16.24
N ARG A 318 5.40 17.22 15.96
CA ARG A 318 5.21 18.27 14.94
C ARG A 318 5.06 17.68 13.53
N GLU A 319 5.93 16.73 13.16
CA GLU A 319 5.83 16.02 11.87
C GLU A 319 4.48 15.29 11.75
N LEU A 320 4.10 14.52 12.78
CA LEU A 320 2.85 13.77 12.79
C LEU A 320 1.62 14.69 12.76
N THR A 321 1.65 15.78 13.54
CA THR A 321 0.58 16.77 13.58
C THR A 321 0.41 17.41 12.21
N ARG A 322 1.50 17.80 11.56
CA ARG A 322 1.46 18.32 10.18
C ARG A 322 0.90 17.28 9.21
N ALA A 323 1.42 16.05 9.27
CA ALA A 323 1.01 14.99 8.36
C ALA A 323 -0.45 14.57 8.55
N ARG A 324 -1.04 14.75 9.74
CA ARG A 324 -2.45 14.48 10.00
C ARG A 324 -3.38 15.68 9.79
N ASP A 325 -2.90 16.80 9.27
CA ASP A 325 -3.66 18.05 9.24
C ASP A 325 -4.20 18.40 10.66
N GLY A 326 -3.36 18.17 11.66
CA GLY A 326 -3.54 18.61 13.03
C GLY A 326 -3.11 20.06 13.21
N ARG A 327 -3.05 20.49 14.48
CA ARG A 327 -2.51 21.80 14.85
C ARG A 327 -1.55 21.66 16.01
N PHE A 328 -0.42 22.33 15.91
CA PHE A 328 0.57 22.42 16.99
C PHE A 328 0.60 23.85 17.50
N TRP A 329 0.54 24.00 18.81
CA TRP A 329 0.61 25.28 19.50
C TRP A 329 1.84 25.28 20.41
N PRO A 330 2.87 26.08 20.11
CA PRO A 330 4.01 26.21 21.00
C PRO A 330 3.57 26.84 22.32
N LEU A 331 4.22 26.46 23.42
CA LEU A 331 3.87 26.93 24.76
C LEU A 331 3.90 28.46 24.87
N THR A 332 4.76 29.14 24.11
CA THR A 332 4.89 30.61 24.11
C THR A 332 3.64 31.34 23.59
N GLY A 333 2.83 30.69 22.75
CA GLY A 333 1.60 31.27 22.18
C GLY A 333 0.31 30.67 22.75
N LEU A 334 0.43 29.71 23.68
CA LEU A 334 -0.72 29.00 24.25
C LEU A 334 -1.11 29.64 25.58
N HIS A 335 -2.19 30.41 25.57
CA HIS A 335 -2.73 31.04 26.78
C HIS A 335 -3.87 30.21 27.35
N ARG A 336 -3.87 29.98 28.66
CA ARG A 336 -5.01 29.34 29.33
C ARG A 336 -6.17 30.33 29.39
N GLY A 337 -7.29 29.98 28.74
CA GLY A 337 -8.54 30.73 28.79
C GLY A 337 -9.33 30.46 30.08
N GLN A 338 -10.50 31.08 30.19
CA GLN A 338 -11.42 30.83 31.31
C GLN A 338 -11.89 29.37 31.27
N SER A 339 -11.71 28.66 32.39
CA SER A 339 -12.16 27.28 32.54
C SER A 339 -13.58 27.28 33.11
N THR A 340 -14.46 26.46 32.53
CA THR A 340 -15.86 26.32 32.95
C THR A 340 -16.05 25.24 34.02
N GLY A 341 -14.97 24.85 34.72
CA GLY A 341 -14.95 23.75 35.69
C GLY A 341 -14.98 22.35 35.06
N GLN A 342 -15.63 22.18 33.90
CA GLN A 342 -15.70 20.91 33.16
C GLN A 342 -14.78 20.87 31.94
N GLU A 343 -14.38 22.03 31.42
CA GLU A 343 -13.51 22.15 30.25
C GLU A 343 -12.30 23.03 30.55
N LEU A 344 -11.15 22.66 29.98
CA LEU A 344 -10.01 23.55 29.87
C LEU A 344 -9.92 24.08 28.46
N ILE A 345 -9.88 25.41 28.37
CA ILE A 345 -9.76 26.13 27.10
C ILE A 345 -8.36 26.71 27.03
N PHE A 346 -7.67 26.42 25.92
CA PHE A 346 -6.43 27.10 25.55
C PHE A 346 -6.67 27.94 24.33
N GLN A 347 -6.15 29.17 24.32
CA GLN A 347 -6.30 30.12 23.23
C GLN A 347 -4.94 30.43 22.60
N SER A 348 -4.91 30.43 21.27
CA SER A 348 -3.79 30.92 20.48
C SER A 348 -4.35 31.71 19.29
N GLY A 349 -4.34 33.04 19.41
CA GLY A 349 -4.96 33.93 18.43
C GLY A 349 -6.47 33.71 18.31
N LYS A 350 -6.93 33.32 17.11
CA LYS A 350 -8.35 33.06 16.79
C LYS A 350 -8.77 31.59 16.95
N GLN A 351 -7.96 30.79 17.63
CA GLN A 351 -8.17 29.35 17.77
C GLN A 351 -8.20 28.97 19.24
N TYR A 352 -9.11 28.07 19.56
CA TYR A 352 -9.26 27.49 20.87
C TYR A 352 -9.06 25.99 20.79
N LEU A 353 -8.22 25.45 21.66
CA LEU A 353 -8.13 24.04 21.95
C LEU A 353 -8.92 23.80 23.22
N VAL A 354 -9.96 22.98 23.14
CA VAL A 354 -10.82 22.66 24.29
C VAL A 354 -10.60 21.21 24.68
N VAL A 355 -10.34 21.00 25.96
CA VAL A 355 -10.12 19.69 26.58
C VAL A 355 -11.30 19.42 27.50
N PRO A 356 -12.30 18.63 27.06
CA PRO A 356 -13.34 18.17 27.95
C PRO A 356 -12.74 17.22 28.99
N GLN A 357 -13.08 17.41 30.27
CA GLN A 357 -12.66 16.54 31.37
C GLN A 357 -11.14 16.33 31.43
N PRO A 358 -10.38 17.40 31.72
CA PRO A 358 -8.92 17.31 31.76
C PRO A 358 -8.45 16.32 32.83
N PRO A 359 -7.47 15.43 32.52
CA PRO A 359 -6.89 14.56 33.53
C PRO A 359 -6.10 15.41 34.54
N ALA A 360 -6.01 14.96 35.79
CA ALA A 360 -5.27 15.65 36.84
C ALA A 360 -3.80 15.94 36.44
N THR A 361 -3.17 14.99 35.74
CA THR A 361 -1.80 15.11 35.23
C THR A 361 -1.60 16.27 34.25
N LEU A 362 -2.66 16.72 33.56
CA LEU A 362 -2.60 17.86 32.68
C LEU A 362 -2.31 19.16 33.45
N HIS A 363 -2.86 19.28 34.67
CA HIS A 363 -2.60 20.44 35.51
C HIS A 363 -1.13 20.49 35.93
N ASP A 364 -0.55 19.34 36.28
CA ASP A 364 0.86 19.26 36.66
C ASP A 364 1.78 19.66 35.51
N VAL A 365 1.53 19.15 34.30
CA VAL A 365 2.33 19.48 33.10
C VAL A 365 2.30 20.98 32.80
N LEU A 366 1.16 21.64 33.04
CA LEU A 366 0.99 23.07 32.76
C LEU A 366 1.47 23.98 33.90
N GLN A 367 1.58 23.45 35.12
CA GLN A 367 2.05 24.19 36.29
C GLN A 367 3.55 24.08 36.51
N GLN A 368 4.26 23.22 35.76
CA GLN A 368 5.71 23.13 35.87
C GLN A 368 6.35 24.53 35.68
N PRO A 369 7.16 25.00 36.66
CA PRO A 369 7.79 26.30 36.59
C PRO A 369 8.57 26.41 35.28
N ARG A 370 8.37 27.52 34.55
CA ARG A 370 9.21 27.80 33.39
C ARG A 370 10.66 27.78 33.88
N PRO A 371 11.56 26.98 33.27
CA PRO A 371 12.96 26.99 33.65
C PRO A 371 13.45 28.44 33.61
N ALA A 372 13.89 28.94 34.76
CA ALA A 372 14.38 30.29 34.92
C ALA A 372 15.79 30.36 34.31
N GLY A 373 15.86 30.52 33.00
CA GLY A 373 17.11 30.58 32.22
C GLY A 373 16.86 30.01 30.83
N ASP A 374 17.13 30.70 29.72
CA ASP A 374 18.15 31.71 29.48
C ASP A 374 17.56 33.04 29.02
N GLY A 375 18.13 34.15 29.50
CA GLY A 375 17.86 35.51 29.01
C GLY A 375 18.33 35.76 27.58
N HIS A 376 18.48 34.72 26.76
CA HIS A 376 18.50 34.85 25.32
C HIS A 376 17.07 35.10 24.86
N SER A 377 16.75 36.39 24.76
CA SER A 377 15.67 36.88 23.91
C SER A 377 15.66 36.00 22.66
N PRO A 378 14.55 35.29 22.36
CA PRO A 378 14.55 34.33 21.27
C PRO A 378 15.03 35.07 20.03
N GLU A 379 16.09 34.55 19.41
CA GLU A 379 16.43 34.89 18.05
C GLU A 379 15.11 34.94 17.31
N ARG A 380 14.82 36.11 16.73
CA ARG A 380 13.67 36.29 15.85
C ARG A 380 13.91 35.37 14.66
N HIS A 381 13.57 34.09 14.80
CA HIS A 381 13.30 33.26 13.65
C HIS A 381 12.29 34.04 12.82
N PRO A 382 12.60 34.32 11.54
CA PRO A 382 11.73 35.14 10.72
C PRO A 382 10.35 34.53 10.81
N LEU A 383 9.42 35.34 11.32
CA LEU A 383 8.00 35.05 11.32
C LEU A 383 7.67 34.51 9.94
N VAL A 384 7.32 33.22 9.92
CA VAL A 384 6.74 32.54 8.77
C VAL A 384 5.78 33.53 8.11
N HIS A 385 6.03 33.83 6.83
CA HIS A 385 5.28 34.80 6.04
C HIS A 385 3.77 34.68 6.31
N PRO A 386 3.03 35.82 6.32
CA PRO A 386 1.58 35.76 6.36
C PRO A 386 1.13 34.84 5.22
N TYR A 387 0.42 33.77 5.59
CA TYR A 387 -0.24 32.91 4.62
C TYR A 387 -0.95 33.81 3.59
N PRO A 388 -0.77 33.59 2.27
CA PRO A 388 -1.58 34.29 1.29
C PRO A 388 -3.06 34.07 1.62
N PRO A 389 -3.95 35.03 1.29
CA PRO A 389 -5.38 34.88 1.55
C PRO A 389 -5.81 33.50 1.07
N GLY A 390 -6.29 32.68 2.02
CA GLY A 390 -6.53 31.27 1.79
C GLY A 390 -7.40 31.11 0.56
N ASN A 391 -6.86 30.44 -0.46
CA ASN A 391 -7.63 29.99 -1.59
C ASN A 391 -8.88 29.30 -1.05
N SER A 392 -10.06 29.60 -1.60
CA SER A 392 -11.28 28.96 -1.15
C SER A 392 -11.09 27.45 -1.19
N TRP A 393 -11.71 26.71 -0.25
CA TRP A 393 -11.64 25.24 -0.24
C TRP A 393 -11.93 24.63 -1.63
N PHE A 394 -12.80 25.30 -2.39
CA PHE A 394 -13.13 24.94 -3.77
C PHE A 394 -11.95 25.12 -4.73
N GLN A 395 -11.13 26.17 -4.61
CA GLN A 395 -9.90 26.34 -5.40
C GLN A 395 -8.86 25.26 -5.08
N GLU A 396 -8.68 24.91 -3.80
CA GLU A 396 -7.74 23.85 -3.38
C GLU A 396 -8.19 22.44 -3.82
N ASN A 397 -9.51 22.23 -3.91
CA ASN A 397 -10.08 20.91 -4.18
C ASN A 397 -10.77 20.78 -5.54
N LYS A 398 -10.75 21.81 -6.41
CA LYS A 398 -11.49 21.82 -7.71
C LYS A 398 -11.19 20.60 -8.57
N PHE A 399 -9.93 20.14 -8.57
CA PHE A 399 -9.50 18.96 -9.31
C PHE A 399 -10.03 17.66 -8.71
N ARG A 400 -9.98 17.53 -7.38
CA ARG A 400 -10.51 16.35 -6.68
C ARG A 400 -12.03 16.26 -6.84
N VAL A 401 -12.73 17.40 -6.76
CA VAL A 401 -14.17 17.49 -7.02
C VAL A 401 -14.48 17.19 -8.48
N GLY A 402 -13.68 17.68 -9.44
CA GLY A 402 -13.84 17.38 -10.86
C GLY A 402 -13.64 15.90 -11.19
N ILE A 403 -12.58 15.25 -10.67
CA ILE A 403 -12.36 13.82 -10.86
C ILE A 403 -13.44 12.99 -10.15
N ALA A 404 -13.78 13.32 -8.90
CA ALA A 404 -14.80 12.59 -8.16
C ALA A 404 -16.19 12.73 -8.80
N GLY A 405 -16.57 13.94 -9.23
CA GLY A 405 -17.81 14.18 -9.98
C GLY A 405 -17.83 13.45 -11.32
N GLY A 406 -16.71 13.49 -12.05
CA GLY A 406 -16.53 12.77 -13.30
C GLY A 406 -16.61 11.24 -13.16
N ALA A 407 -15.92 10.68 -12.17
CA ALA A 407 -15.96 9.27 -11.84
C ALA A 407 -17.35 8.84 -11.35
N ALA A 408 -17.99 9.63 -10.49
CA ALA A 408 -19.34 9.34 -10.00
C ALA A 408 -20.37 9.31 -11.13
N LEU A 409 -20.31 10.25 -12.08
CA LEU A 409 -21.16 10.25 -13.27
C LEU A 409 -20.88 9.04 -14.16
N PHE A 410 -19.60 8.68 -14.36
CA PHE A 410 -19.22 7.49 -15.12
C PHE A 410 -19.75 6.20 -14.48
N TYR A 411 -19.54 5.99 -13.17
CA TYR A 411 -20.03 4.81 -12.46
C TYR A 411 -21.56 4.77 -12.36
N ALA A 412 -22.23 5.91 -12.15
CA ALA A 412 -23.69 5.98 -12.19
C ALA A 412 -24.23 5.59 -13.57
N SER A 413 -23.59 6.04 -14.65
CA SER A 413 -23.98 5.67 -16.00
C SER A 413 -23.74 4.19 -16.32
N ALA A 414 -22.71 3.57 -15.73
CA ALA A 414 -22.42 2.15 -15.87
C ALA A 414 -23.32 1.24 -15.01
N LEU A 415 -23.77 1.71 -13.83
CA LEU A 415 -24.61 0.95 -12.91
C LEU A 415 -26.11 1.04 -13.22
N PHE A 416 -26.57 2.18 -13.75
CA PHE A 416 -28.00 2.45 -13.99
C PHE A 416 -28.36 2.58 -15.47
N GLY A 417 -27.40 2.41 -16.38
CA GLY A 417 -27.69 2.29 -17.81
C GLY A 417 -28.34 0.94 -18.12
N PRO A 418 -29.33 0.88 -19.02
CA PRO A 418 -29.86 -0.41 -19.49
C PRO A 418 -28.70 -1.20 -20.12
N PHE A 419 -28.50 -2.45 -19.71
CA PHE A 419 -27.64 -3.39 -20.44
C PHE A 419 -28.32 -3.64 -21.79
N PRO A 420 -27.75 -3.20 -22.92
CA PRO A 420 -28.33 -3.52 -24.20
C PRO A 420 -27.95 -4.95 -24.57
N ASP A 421 -28.90 -5.68 -25.17
CA ASP A 421 -28.66 -7.01 -25.76
C ASP A 421 -27.72 -6.95 -26.98
N ASP A 422 -27.44 -5.74 -27.50
CA ASP A 422 -26.57 -5.53 -28.65
C ASP A 422 -25.36 -4.64 -28.29
N PRO A 423 -24.12 -5.17 -28.31
CA PRO A 423 -22.89 -4.44 -27.96
C PRO A 423 -22.60 -3.24 -28.88
N LEU A 424 -23.24 -3.16 -30.06
CA LEU A 424 -23.06 -2.03 -30.99
C LEU A 424 -23.94 -0.82 -30.66
N SER A 425 -25.01 -0.98 -29.87
CA SER A 425 -25.88 0.13 -29.42
C SER A 425 -25.25 0.99 -28.31
N TYR A 426 -24.18 0.50 -27.66
CA TYR A 426 -23.49 1.19 -26.57
C TYR A 426 -22.79 2.49 -27.01
N VAL A 427 -22.49 2.62 -28.31
CA VAL A 427 -21.69 3.74 -28.85
C VAL A 427 -22.56 4.95 -29.25
N SER A 428 -23.86 4.79 -29.48
CA SER A 428 -24.65 5.81 -30.20
C SER A 428 -25.68 6.61 -29.39
N GLY A 429 -25.90 6.40 -28.08
CA GLY A 429 -27.12 6.95 -27.47
C GLY A 429 -27.19 7.36 -26.00
N ASN A 430 -26.12 7.30 -25.18
CA ASN A 430 -26.26 7.66 -23.75
C ASN A 430 -25.69 9.06 -23.41
N PRO A 431 -26.51 10.13 -23.42
CA PRO A 431 -26.05 11.50 -23.15
C PRO A 431 -25.49 11.70 -21.75
N VAL A 432 -25.87 10.86 -20.77
CA VAL A 432 -25.34 10.92 -19.40
C VAL A 432 -23.88 10.44 -19.37
N LEU A 433 -23.56 9.43 -20.16
CA LEU A 433 -22.20 8.90 -20.31
C LEU A 433 -21.30 9.96 -20.98
N TYR A 434 -21.79 10.62 -22.04
CA TYR A 434 -21.11 11.73 -22.71
C TYR A 434 -20.90 12.94 -21.78
N ALA A 435 -21.89 13.29 -20.95
CA ALA A 435 -21.75 14.37 -19.97
C ALA A 435 -20.69 14.05 -18.89
N GLY A 436 -20.64 12.81 -18.40
CA GLY A 436 -19.60 12.34 -17.48
C GLY A 436 -18.20 12.41 -18.08
N HIS A 437 -18.06 11.99 -19.35
CA HIS A 437 -16.80 12.08 -20.09
C HIS A 437 -16.36 13.53 -20.35
N ALA A 438 -17.29 14.42 -20.73
CA ALA A 438 -17.00 15.83 -20.94
C ALA A 438 -16.52 16.52 -19.64
N LEU A 439 -17.11 16.16 -18.49
CA LEU A 439 -16.69 16.67 -17.17
C LEU A 439 -15.30 16.18 -16.75
N LEU A 440 -14.96 14.91 -17.03
CA LEU A 440 -13.61 14.36 -16.81
C LEU A 440 -12.56 15.04 -17.69
N ALA A 441 -12.85 15.21 -18.99
CA ALA A 441 -11.95 15.88 -19.92
C ALA A 441 -11.75 17.36 -19.53
N TRP A 442 -12.83 18.07 -19.18
CA TRP A 442 -12.78 19.47 -18.78
C TRP A 442 -12.03 19.70 -17.47
N SER A 443 -12.21 18.82 -16.48
CA SER A 443 -11.48 18.88 -15.20
C SER A 443 -9.99 18.57 -15.36
N SER A 444 -9.63 17.63 -16.24
CA SER A 444 -8.25 17.35 -16.65
C SER A 444 -7.58 18.55 -17.35
N MET A 445 -8.24 19.14 -18.35
CA MET A 445 -7.73 20.32 -19.08
C MET A 445 -7.61 21.56 -18.20
N SER A 446 -8.55 21.75 -17.27
CA SER A 446 -8.52 22.87 -16.31
C SER A 446 -7.40 22.74 -15.28
N TYR A 447 -6.89 21.52 -15.06
CA TYR A 447 -5.77 21.24 -14.15
C TYR A 447 -4.41 21.53 -14.79
N THR A 448 -4.21 21.12 -16.05
CA THR A 448 -2.96 21.40 -16.79
C THR A 448 -2.76 22.89 -16.97
N LYS A 449 -3.82 23.61 -17.35
CA LYS A 449 -3.82 25.08 -17.50
C LYS A 449 -3.44 25.82 -16.21
N ASN A 450 -3.98 25.42 -15.06
CA ASN A 450 -3.69 26.09 -13.78
C ASN A 450 -2.29 25.81 -13.21
N ARG A 451 -1.57 24.81 -13.73
CA ARG A 451 -0.21 24.46 -13.30
C ARG A 451 0.88 24.94 -14.27
N GLY A 452 0.51 25.72 -15.31
CA GLY A 452 1.45 26.17 -16.34
C GLY A 452 1.99 25.05 -17.23
N LEU A 453 1.39 23.86 -17.16
CA LEU A 453 1.68 22.78 -18.10
C LEU A 453 0.93 23.09 -19.40
N THR A 454 1.61 22.97 -20.54
CA THR A 454 1.00 23.18 -21.86
C THR A 454 -0.23 22.27 -22.01
N VAL A 455 -1.20 22.63 -22.85
CA VAL A 455 -2.46 21.86 -23.01
C VAL A 455 -2.21 20.44 -23.56
N LEU A 456 -1.04 20.22 -24.17
CA LEU A 456 -0.67 19.00 -24.89
C LEU A 456 -0.62 17.72 -24.02
N PRO A 457 -0.02 17.68 -22.81
CA PRO A 457 0.00 16.49 -21.96
C PRO A 457 -1.37 16.17 -21.37
N GLY A 458 -2.25 17.17 -21.19
CA GLY A 458 -3.65 16.94 -20.79
C GLY A 458 -4.46 16.28 -21.90
N LEU A 459 -4.25 16.72 -23.15
CA LEU A 459 -4.81 16.07 -24.34
C LEU A 459 -4.23 14.67 -24.56
N LEU A 460 -2.93 14.47 -24.35
CA LEU A 460 -2.26 13.16 -24.45
C LEU A 460 -2.73 12.20 -23.35
N PHE A 461 -2.90 12.68 -22.12
CA PHE A 461 -3.48 11.92 -21.03
C PHE A 461 -4.91 11.51 -21.38
N SER A 462 -5.75 12.44 -21.87
CA SER A 462 -7.08 12.10 -22.36
C SER A 462 -7.04 11.13 -23.55
N LEU A 463 -6.21 11.33 -24.57
CA LEU A 463 -6.12 10.46 -25.76
C LEU A 463 -5.58 9.05 -25.45
N VAL A 464 -4.74 8.89 -24.43
CA VAL A 464 -4.16 7.58 -24.05
C VAL A 464 -5.00 6.87 -23.00
N PHE A 465 -5.49 7.58 -21.98
CA PHE A 465 -6.34 6.97 -20.94
C PHE A 465 -7.78 6.75 -21.39
N TYR A 466 -8.31 7.55 -22.32
CA TYR A 466 -9.68 7.39 -22.86
C TYR A 466 -9.91 6.02 -23.50
N PRO A 467 -9.10 5.54 -24.47
CA PRO A 467 -9.26 4.20 -25.02
C PRO A 467 -8.97 3.11 -23.98
N LEU A 468 -8.06 3.32 -23.04
CA LEU A 468 -7.83 2.36 -21.95
C LEU A 468 -9.06 2.23 -21.04
N LEU A 469 -9.71 3.32 -20.64
CA LEU A 469 -10.89 3.28 -19.78
C LEU A 469 -12.15 2.80 -20.50
N THR A 470 -12.31 3.07 -21.79
CA THR A 470 -13.47 2.63 -22.58
C THR A 470 -13.31 1.21 -23.11
N CYS A 471 -12.10 0.78 -23.47
CA CYS A 471 -11.86 -0.58 -23.97
C CYS A 471 -11.68 -1.61 -22.85
N PHE A 472 -11.23 -1.24 -21.64
CA PHE A 472 -11.00 -2.21 -20.56
C PHE A 472 -12.26 -2.96 -20.09
N PRO A 473 -13.45 -2.32 -19.96
CA PRO A 473 -14.71 -3.03 -19.70
C PRO A 473 -15.09 -3.97 -20.85
N LEU A 474 -14.89 -3.55 -22.11
CA LEU A 474 -15.12 -4.39 -23.29
C LEU A 474 -14.20 -5.62 -23.34
N ILE A 475 -12.93 -5.46 -22.96
CA ILE A 475 -11.97 -6.56 -22.84
C ILE A 475 -12.38 -7.52 -21.72
N LEU A 476 -12.85 -7.02 -20.57
CA LEU A 476 -13.37 -7.87 -19.48
C LEU A 476 -14.63 -8.63 -19.88
N VAL A 477 -15.57 -8.00 -20.59
CA VAL A 477 -16.77 -8.66 -21.12
C VAL A 477 -16.40 -9.71 -22.18
N PHE A 478 -15.46 -9.40 -23.07
CA PHE A 478 -14.98 -10.35 -24.08
C PHE A 478 -14.24 -11.55 -23.47
N MET A 479 -13.41 -11.31 -22.45
CA MET A 479 -12.75 -12.37 -21.68
C MET A 479 -13.75 -13.21 -20.90
N TRP A 480 -14.80 -12.60 -20.32
CA TRP A 480 -15.86 -13.32 -19.61
C TRP A 480 -16.72 -14.17 -20.55
N GLY A 481 -17.02 -13.68 -21.76
CA GLY A 481 -17.71 -14.45 -22.80
C GLY A 481 -16.88 -15.64 -23.32
N SER A 482 -15.56 -15.48 -23.39
CA SER A 482 -14.61 -16.52 -23.81
C SER A 482 -14.38 -17.62 -22.76
N LEU A 483 -14.76 -17.38 -21.51
CA LEU A 483 -14.61 -18.31 -20.39
C LEU A 483 -15.86 -19.16 -20.12
N LYS A 484 -16.96 -18.94 -20.84
CA LYS A 484 -18.12 -19.84 -20.75
C LYS A 484 -17.80 -21.16 -21.46
N PRO A 485 -17.88 -22.32 -20.78
CA PRO A 485 -17.75 -23.59 -21.46
C PRO A 485 -18.86 -23.71 -22.51
N LYS A 486 -18.49 -24.06 -23.75
CA LYS A 486 -19.47 -24.48 -24.76
C LYS A 486 -20.18 -25.70 -24.18
N GLN A 487 -21.45 -25.55 -23.81
CA GLN A 487 -22.30 -26.70 -23.61
C GLN A 487 -22.42 -27.39 -24.97
N GLN A 488 -21.81 -28.57 -25.08
CA GLN A 488 -22.05 -29.54 -26.13
C GLN A 488 -23.08 -30.54 -25.63
#